data_AF-B7RQH3-F1
#
_entry.id   AF-B7RQH3-F1
#
_cell.length_a   1.000
_cell.length_b   1.000
_cell.length_c   1.000
_cell.angle_alpha   90.00
_cell.angle_beta   90.00
_cell.angle_gamma   90.00
#
_symmetry.space_group_name_H-M   'P 1'
#
loop_
_entity.id
_entity.type
_entity.pdbx_description
1 polymer ?
#
loop_
_entity_poly.entity_id
_entity_poly.type
_entity_poly.pdbx_seq_one_letter_code
_entity_poly.pdbx_strand_id
1 'polypeptide(L)'
;MPGGDPWDGRTLEWATPSPVPEWNFAFLPEVKCQDAFAVEKAQGKAYKIEREDFEDIELAPKSWIGLTIIVFGTLLGFAMVFWIWWLAVLSAVALLAHAIGLGFVRDEGEIIPADVVERTERDWIAAARQGQCTDRTDEVSARNRGFSARITEA
;
A
#
# COMPACT_ATOMS: atom_id res chain seq x y z
N MET A 1 -1.01 18.25 -0.45
CA MET A 1 -1.06 16.88 0.10
C MET A 1 -2.06 16.89 1.24
N PRO A 2 -3.20 16.21 1.14
CA PRO A 2 -3.97 15.88 2.34
C PRO A 2 -3.10 14.93 3.17
N GLY A 3 -2.93 15.22 4.46
CA GLY A 3 -2.15 14.39 5.37
C GLY A 3 -2.76 13.00 5.56
N GLY A 4 -1.95 12.13 6.15
CA GLY A 4 -2.23 10.70 6.36
C GLY A 4 -3.15 10.39 7.52
N ASP A 5 -3.31 11.31 8.48
CA ASP A 5 -3.99 11.07 9.76
C ASP A 5 -5.07 12.13 10.07
N PRO A 6 -6.21 12.14 9.35
CA PRO A 6 -7.32 13.06 9.62
C PRO A 6 -8.11 12.78 10.92
N TRP A 7 -8.00 11.59 11.51
CA TRP A 7 -8.92 11.12 12.57
C TRP A 7 -8.23 10.74 13.88
N ASP A 8 -6.96 11.11 14.05
CA ASP A 8 -6.13 10.62 15.16
C ASP A 8 -6.07 9.09 15.24
N GLY A 9 -5.86 8.46 14.09
CA GLY A 9 -5.76 7.02 13.93
C GLY A 9 -4.60 6.42 14.73
N ARG A 10 -4.76 5.16 15.15
CA ARG A 10 -3.87 4.53 16.16
C ARG A 10 -2.84 3.57 15.58
N THR A 11 -3.13 3.07 14.39
CA THR A 11 -2.46 1.99 13.69
C THR A 11 -1.59 2.55 12.55
N LEU A 12 -0.71 1.72 11.98
CA LEU A 12 0.36 2.16 11.08
C LEU A 12 -0.13 2.71 9.72
N GLU A 13 -1.34 2.38 9.28
CA GLU A 13 -1.88 2.93 8.03
C GLU A 13 -1.98 4.47 8.07
N TRP A 14 -2.18 5.04 9.26
CA TRP A 14 -2.24 6.48 9.49
C TRP A 14 -0.87 7.15 9.59
N ALA A 15 0.22 6.37 9.60
CA ALA A 15 1.59 6.90 9.59
C ALA A 15 2.09 7.26 8.18
N THR A 16 1.38 6.81 7.14
CA THR A 16 1.75 7.00 5.72
C THR A 16 1.05 8.22 5.11
N PRO A 17 1.62 8.87 4.07
CA PRO A 17 0.97 9.99 3.39
C PRO A 17 -0.33 9.57 2.68
N SER A 18 -1.16 10.56 2.35
CA SER A 18 -2.30 10.39 1.44
C SER A 18 -2.08 11.18 0.15
N PRO A 19 -1.92 10.53 -1.03
CA PRO A 19 -1.95 9.09 -1.26
C PRO A 19 -0.70 8.35 -0.73
N VAL A 20 -0.86 7.04 -0.48
CA VAL A 20 0.22 6.17 0.00
C VAL A 20 1.20 5.87 -1.16
N PRO A 21 2.53 5.86 -0.92
CA PRO A 21 3.51 5.50 -1.94
C PRO A 21 3.42 4.00 -2.29
N GLU A 22 3.86 3.60 -3.48
CA GLU A 22 3.72 2.20 -3.94
C GLU A 22 4.46 1.18 -3.05
N TRP A 23 5.50 1.62 -2.34
CA TRP A 23 6.27 0.81 -1.39
C TRP A 23 5.77 0.87 0.07
N ASN A 24 4.72 1.65 0.36
CA ASN A 24 4.14 1.93 1.68
C ASN A 24 5.07 2.60 2.70
N PHE A 25 6.17 1.94 3.11
CA PHE A 25 7.11 2.43 4.12
C PHE A 25 8.53 2.38 3.57
N ALA A 26 9.29 3.47 3.75
CA ALA A 26 10.72 3.50 3.40
C ALA A 26 11.56 2.56 4.28
N PHE A 27 11.13 2.35 5.52
CA PHE A 27 11.78 1.46 6.49
C PHE A 27 10.74 0.56 7.14
N LEU A 28 11.12 -0.68 7.45
CA LEU A 28 10.25 -1.58 8.20
C LEU A 28 9.98 -1.01 9.61
N PRO A 29 8.72 -0.79 10.00
CA PRO A 29 8.39 -0.25 11.31
C PRO A 29 8.59 -1.28 12.43
N GLU A 30 9.14 -0.85 13.55
CA GLU A 30 9.30 -1.70 14.74
C GLU A 30 8.01 -1.76 15.58
N VAL A 31 7.18 -2.76 15.33
CA VAL A 31 5.90 -2.93 16.04
C VAL A 31 6.11 -3.57 17.41
N LYS A 32 5.93 -2.79 18.48
CA LYS A 32 6.06 -3.24 19.89
C LYS A 32 4.71 -3.49 20.57
N CYS A 33 3.62 -2.99 19.99
CA CYS A 33 2.26 -3.16 20.49
C CYS A 33 1.24 -3.02 19.35
N GLN A 34 -0.02 -3.33 19.62
CA GLN A 34 -1.12 -3.23 18.65
C GLN A 34 -1.30 -1.81 18.10
N ASP A 35 -1.19 -0.80 18.98
CA ASP A 35 -1.35 0.62 18.65
C ASP A 35 0.00 1.33 18.56
N ALA A 36 0.94 0.76 17.79
CA ALA A 36 2.32 1.26 17.71
C ALA A 36 2.38 2.75 17.34
N PHE A 37 1.59 3.19 16.36
CA PHE A 37 1.59 4.57 15.91
C PHE A 37 1.03 5.55 16.96
N ALA A 38 -0.03 5.18 17.70
CA ALA A 38 -0.52 5.99 18.81
C ALA A 38 0.54 6.16 19.92
N VAL A 39 1.27 5.08 20.23
CA VAL A 39 2.37 5.11 21.22
C VAL A 39 3.52 5.98 20.73
N GLU A 40 3.89 5.90 19.45
CA GLU A 40 4.91 6.75 18.84
C GLU A 40 4.50 8.23 18.84
N LYS A 41 3.23 8.54 18.57
CA LYS A 41 2.67 9.90 18.69
C LYS A 41 2.77 10.42 20.13
N ALA A 42 2.36 9.63 21.11
CA ALA A 42 2.45 10.00 22.52
C ALA A 42 3.91 10.18 23.01
N GLN A 43 4.85 9.41 22.47
CA GLN A 43 6.28 9.56 22.75
C GLN A 43 6.94 10.71 21.96
N GLY A 44 6.20 11.40 21.10
CA GLY A 44 6.74 12.44 20.22
C GLY A 44 7.77 11.90 19.22
N LYS A 45 7.72 10.61 18.89
CA LYS A 45 8.58 9.95 17.90
C LYS A 45 7.95 9.84 16.52
N ALA A 46 6.62 9.96 16.43
CA ALA A 46 5.92 10.00 15.15
C ALA A 46 6.50 11.09 14.21
N TYR A 47 6.50 10.80 12.91
CA TYR A 47 7.00 11.69 11.86
C TYR A 47 8.47 12.11 12.06
N LYS A 48 9.32 11.13 12.39
CA LYS A 48 10.78 11.27 12.44
C LYS A 48 11.47 10.24 11.57
N ILE A 49 12.45 10.71 10.84
CA ILE A 49 13.41 9.87 10.12
C ILE A 49 14.47 9.49 11.16
N GLU A 50 14.46 8.23 11.59
CA GLU A 50 15.42 7.72 12.58
C GLU A 50 16.73 7.26 11.95
N ARG A 51 16.71 6.95 10.65
CA ARG A 51 17.87 6.44 9.91
C ARG A 51 18.01 7.12 8.54
N GLU A 52 19.24 7.19 8.04
CA GLU A 52 19.58 7.82 6.75
C GLU A 52 20.05 6.81 5.70
N ASP A 53 20.04 5.51 6.03
CA ASP A 53 20.42 4.39 5.17
C ASP A 53 19.26 3.96 4.26
N PHE A 54 18.84 4.84 3.35
CA PHE A 54 17.82 4.49 2.35
C PHE A 54 18.38 3.44 1.38
N GLU A 55 17.58 2.41 1.13
CA GLU A 55 17.89 1.31 0.21
C GLU A 55 16.95 1.33 -1.00
N ASP A 56 17.39 0.74 -2.11
CA ASP A 56 16.54 0.52 -3.27
C ASP A 56 15.42 -0.46 -2.90
N ILE A 57 14.19 -0.15 -3.32
CA ILE A 57 13.02 -1.00 -3.03
C ILE A 57 12.62 -1.76 -4.29
N GLU A 58 12.65 -3.10 -4.21
CA GLU A 58 12.18 -3.97 -5.27
C GLU A 58 10.67 -4.21 -5.15
N LEU A 59 9.91 -3.76 -6.14
CA LEU A 59 8.48 -3.98 -6.26
C LEU A 59 8.17 -5.21 -7.12
N ALA A 60 7.14 -5.93 -6.69
CA ALA A 60 6.61 -7.05 -7.46
C ALA A 60 6.04 -6.56 -8.81
N PRO A 61 6.34 -7.27 -9.91
CA PRO A 61 5.91 -6.88 -11.24
C PRO A 61 4.40 -7.03 -11.43
N LYS A 62 3.84 -6.22 -12.31
CA LYS A 62 2.42 -6.27 -12.67
C LYS A 62 2.18 -7.49 -13.57
N SER A 63 1.18 -8.30 -13.24
CA SER A 63 0.91 -9.56 -13.96
C SER A 63 -0.54 -9.69 -14.44
N TRP A 64 -0.71 -10.25 -15.64
CA TRP A 64 -2.02 -10.49 -16.29
C TRP A 64 -2.56 -11.90 -16.02
N ILE A 65 -1.89 -12.67 -15.15
CA ILE A 65 -2.27 -14.03 -14.77
C ILE A 65 -3.70 -14.09 -14.24
N GLY A 66 -4.01 -13.20 -13.29
CA GLY A 66 -5.31 -13.18 -12.65
C GLY A 66 -6.45 -12.96 -13.65
N LEU A 67 -6.26 -12.02 -14.60
CA LEU A 67 -7.25 -11.76 -15.64
C LEU A 67 -7.50 -12.99 -16.53
N THR A 68 -6.43 -13.68 -16.92
CA THR A 68 -6.51 -14.88 -17.76
C THR A 68 -7.27 -15.99 -17.05
N ILE A 69 -6.95 -16.24 -15.76
CA ILE A 69 -7.62 -17.26 -14.95
C ILE A 69 -9.10 -16.93 -14.78
N ILE A 70 -9.45 -15.66 -14.51
CA ILE A 70 -10.85 -15.24 -14.35
C ILE A 70 -11.63 -15.47 -15.64
N VAL A 71 -11.14 -14.98 -16.78
CA VAL A 71 -11.84 -15.08 -18.06
C VAL A 71 -12.06 -16.54 -18.47
N PHE A 72 -10.99 -17.34 -18.53
CA PHE A 72 -11.13 -18.73 -18.97
C PHE A 72 -11.75 -19.64 -17.92
N GLY A 73 -11.57 -19.35 -16.62
CA GLY A 73 -12.25 -20.05 -15.53
C GLY A 73 -13.76 -19.84 -15.58
N THR A 74 -14.21 -18.60 -15.80
CA THR A 74 -15.64 -18.29 -15.99
C THR A 74 -16.18 -18.95 -17.26
N LEU A 75 -15.48 -18.87 -18.39
CA LEU A 75 -15.90 -19.54 -19.64
C LEU A 75 -16.00 -21.06 -19.47
N LEU A 76 -15.05 -21.69 -18.78
CA LEU A 76 -15.08 -23.11 -18.49
C LEU A 76 -16.28 -23.49 -17.62
N GLY A 77 -16.50 -22.77 -16.51
CA GLY A 77 -17.65 -23.00 -15.64
C GLY A 77 -18.99 -22.84 -16.36
N PHE A 78 -19.13 -21.78 -17.15
CA PHE A 78 -20.30 -21.54 -17.98
C PHE A 78 -20.52 -22.67 -19.01
N ALA A 79 -19.47 -23.06 -19.73
CA ALA A 79 -19.53 -24.12 -20.72
C ALA A 79 -19.97 -25.47 -20.12
N MET A 80 -19.48 -25.80 -18.92
CA MET A 80 -19.84 -27.04 -18.22
C MET A 80 -21.31 -27.06 -17.79
N VAL A 81 -21.86 -25.95 -17.32
CA VAL A 81 -23.29 -25.86 -16.92
C VAL A 81 -24.23 -26.02 -18.12
N PHE A 82 -23.88 -25.40 -19.25
CA PHE A 82 -24.71 -25.38 -20.46
C PHE A 82 -24.35 -26.46 -21.49
N TRP A 83 -23.52 -27.44 -21.12
CA TRP A 83 -23.12 -28.57 -21.98
C TRP A 83 -22.43 -28.15 -23.29
N ILE A 84 -21.72 -27.02 -23.29
CA ILE A 84 -21.01 -26.46 -24.44
C ILE A 84 -19.58 -27.06 -24.49
N TRP A 85 -19.48 -28.32 -24.91
CA TRP A 85 -18.23 -29.09 -24.79
C TRP A 85 -17.03 -28.49 -25.53
N TRP A 86 -17.23 -27.89 -26.72
CA TRP A 86 -16.13 -27.29 -27.47
C TRP A 86 -15.51 -26.11 -26.72
N LEU A 87 -16.33 -25.31 -26.03
CA LEU A 87 -15.88 -24.15 -25.24
C LEU A 87 -15.22 -24.61 -23.94
N ALA A 88 -15.72 -25.69 -23.33
CA ALA A 88 -15.12 -26.28 -22.14
C ALA A 88 -13.70 -26.79 -22.44
N VAL A 89 -13.52 -27.55 -23.53
CA VAL A 89 -12.20 -28.05 -23.94
C VAL A 89 -11.26 -26.88 -24.27
N LEU A 90 -11.72 -25.89 -25.04
CA LEU A 90 -10.91 -24.72 -25.40
C LEU A 90 -10.45 -23.95 -24.16
N SER A 91 -11.35 -23.69 -23.21
CA SER A 91 -11.04 -22.95 -21.99
C SER A 91 -10.08 -23.73 -21.08
N ALA A 92 -10.26 -25.05 -20.96
CA ALA A 92 -9.37 -25.92 -20.19
C ALA A 92 -7.96 -25.97 -20.81
N VAL A 93 -7.84 -26.08 -22.13
CA VAL A 93 -6.56 -26.04 -22.84
C VAL A 93 -5.88 -24.68 -22.68
N ALA A 94 -6.63 -23.58 -22.78
CA ALA A 94 -6.09 -22.23 -22.58
C ALA A 94 -5.52 -22.04 -21.17
N LEU A 95 -6.25 -22.50 -20.13
CA LEU A 95 -5.77 -22.46 -18.74
C LEU A 95 -4.52 -23.33 -18.55
N LEU A 96 -4.51 -24.54 -19.10
CA LEU A 96 -3.35 -25.43 -19.00
C LEU A 96 -2.12 -24.84 -19.72
N ALA A 97 -2.30 -24.31 -20.92
CA ALA A 97 -1.22 -23.67 -21.67
C ALA A 97 -0.68 -22.43 -20.94
N HIS A 98 -1.56 -21.62 -20.36
CA HIS A 98 -1.16 -20.46 -19.57
C HIS A 98 -0.37 -20.89 -18.31
N ALA A 99 -0.84 -21.90 -17.58
CA ALA A 99 -0.15 -22.44 -16.41
C ALA A 99 1.25 -22.98 -16.76
N ILE A 100 1.39 -23.68 -17.89
CA ILE A 100 2.69 -24.14 -18.39
C ILE A 100 3.57 -22.94 -18.75
N GLY A 101 3.02 -21.96 -19.48
CA GLY A 101 3.72 -20.75 -19.88
C GLY A 101 4.27 -19.96 -18.69
N LEU A 102 3.55 -19.95 -17.57
CA LEU A 102 4.00 -19.27 -16.36
C LEU A 102 5.29 -19.80 -15.77
N GLY A 103 5.58 -21.10 -15.92
CA GLY A 103 6.86 -21.66 -15.52
C GLY A 103 8.06 -21.08 -16.28
N PHE A 104 7.83 -20.43 -17.43
CA PHE A 104 8.86 -19.83 -18.27
C PHE A 104 8.96 -18.32 -18.15
N VAL A 105 7.96 -17.67 -17.52
CA VAL A 105 7.98 -16.21 -17.34
C VAL A 105 8.99 -15.87 -16.26
N ARG A 106 9.94 -15.01 -16.61
CA ARG A 106 10.83 -14.34 -15.66
C ARG A 106 10.39 -12.90 -15.60
N ASP A 107 9.62 -12.55 -14.58
CA ASP A 107 9.24 -11.16 -14.39
C ASP A 107 10.38 -10.45 -13.64
N GLU A 108 10.94 -9.43 -14.28
CA GLU A 108 11.87 -8.51 -13.63
C GLU A 108 11.05 -7.50 -12.83
N GLY A 109 11.29 -7.42 -11.52
CA GLY A 109 10.63 -6.46 -10.64
C GLY A 109 10.96 -5.02 -11.02
N GLU A 110 10.13 -4.09 -10.55
CA GLU A 110 10.40 -2.66 -10.69
C GLU A 110 11.25 -2.20 -9.50
N ILE A 111 12.43 -1.65 -9.75
CA ILE A 111 13.30 -1.13 -8.69
C ILE A 111 13.01 0.36 -8.52
N ILE A 112 12.59 0.76 -7.33
CA ILE A 112 12.48 2.16 -6.93
C ILE A 112 13.81 2.58 -6.31
N PRO A 113 14.53 3.55 -6.91
CA PRO A 113 15.81 4.01 -6.40
C PRO A 113 15.72 4.65 -5.00
N ALA A 114 16.74 4.43 -4.18
CA ALA A 114 16.84 4.96 -2.81
C ALA A 114 16.71 6.48 -2.75
N ASP A 115 17.19 7.22 -3.75
CA ASP A 115 17.10 8.69 -3.81
C ASP A 115 15.65 9.18 -3.98
N VAL A 116 14.83 8.43 -4.72
CA VAL A 116 13.40 8.71 -4.90
C VAL A 116 12.67 8.45 -3.59
N VAL A 117 12.98 7.34 -2.92
CA VAL A 117 12.40 6.99 -1.60
C VAL A 117 12.76 8.05 -0.57
N GLU A 118 14.05 8.40 -0.47
CA GLU A 118 14.56 9.41 0.46
C GLU A 118 13.86 10.76 0.26
N ARG A 119 13.81 11.25 -0.99
CA ARG A 119 13.18 12.53 -1.29
C ARG A 119 11.70 12.52 -0.93
N THR A 120 10.98 11.47 -1.29
CA THR A 120 9.54 11.35 -1.03
C THR A 120 9.26 11.32 0.48
N GLU A 121 10.06 10.56 1.24
CA GLU A 121 9.92 10.44 2.69
C GLU A 121 10.27 11.77 3.39
N ARG A 122 11.36 12.44 2.98
CA ARG A 122 11.73 13.76 3.52
C ARG A 122 10.67 14.81 3.25
N ASP A 123 10.12 14.85 2.04
CA ASP A 123 9.03 15.76 1.67
C ASP A 123 7.77 15.49 2.51
N TRP A 124 7.42 14.21 2.71
CA TRP A 124 6.30 13.79 3.56
C TRP A 124 6.50 14.22 5.02
N ILE A 125 7.64 13.89 5.62
CA ILE A 125 7.94 14.20 7.01
C ILE A 125 8.01 15.71 7.24
N ALA A 126 8.55 16.47 6.29
CA ALA A 126 8.54 17.93 6.33
C ALA A 126 7.11 18.49 6.32
N ALA A 127 6.24 17.98 5.44
CA ALA A 127 4.84 18.36 5.37
C ALA A 127 4.07 17.99 6.64
N ALA A 128 4.28 16.78 7.18
CA ALA A 128 3.63 16.31 8.42
C ALA A 128 4.00 17.16 9.64
N ARG A 129 5.24 17.66 9.70
CA ARG A 129 5.69 18.54 10.79
C ARG A 129 5.15 19.96 10.68
N GLN A 130 4.93 20.45 9.46
CA GLN A 130 4.40 21.79 9.18
C GLN A 130 2.87 21.83 9.15
N GLY A 131 2.23 20.67 9.00
CA GLY A 131 0.79 20.51 8.95
C GLY A 131 0.08 21.05 10.18
N GLN A 132 -0.98 21.82 9.97
CA GLN A 132 -1.83 22.28 11.05
C GLN A 132 -2.54 21.06 11.66
N CYS A 133 -2.16 20.72 12.89
CA CYS A 133 -2.83 19.73 13.72
C CYS A 133 -4.31 20.07 13.84
N THR A 134 -5.16 19.12 13.47
CA THR A 134 -6.61 19.20 13.64
C THR A 134 -6.98 18.52 14.96
N ASP A 135 -7.74 19.23 15.79
CA ASP A 135 -8.30 18.66 17.02
C ASP A 135 -9.53 17.80 16.68
N ARG A 136 -9.88 16.88 17.60
CA ARG A 136 -11.01 15.95 17.43
C ARG A 136 -12.34 16.67 17.20
N THR A 137 -12.50 17.89 17.69
CA THR A 137 -13.70 18.70 17.47
C THR A 137 -13.85 19.19 16.02
N ASP A 138 -12.74 19.30 15.29
CA ASP A 138 -12.67 19.82 13.93
C ASP A 138 -12.46 18.72 12.87
N GLU A 139 -12.56 17.44 13.26
CA GLU A 139 -12.24 16.29 12.41
C GLU A 139 -13.11 16.24 11.14
N VAL A 140 -14.40 16.57 11.26
CA VAL A 140 -15.36 16.59 10.13
C VAL A 140 -15.35 17.91 9.36
N SER A 141 -14.57 18.89 9.82
CA SER A 141 -14.58 20.22 9.22
C SER A 141 -13.79 20.25 7.91
N ALA A 142 -14.15 21.17 7.01
CA ALA A 142 -13.36 21.44 5.80
C ALA A 142 -11.95 22.00 6.09
N ARG A 143 -11.65 22.30 7.37
CA ARG A 143 -10.31 22.72 7.82
C ARG A 143 -9.39 21.54 8.08
N ASN A 144 -9.93 20.33 8.21
CA ASN A 144 -9.12 19.13 8.39
C ASN A 144 -8.23 18.92 7.16
N ARG A 145 -6.92 19.02 7.38
CA ARG A 145 -5.91 18.82 6.34
C ARG A 145 -5.27 17.45 6.41
N GLY A 146 -5.76 16.53 7.24
CA GLY A 146 -5.24 15.18 7.38
C GLY A 146 -4.07 15.05 8.35
N PHE A 147 -3.92 16.00 9.28
CA PHE A 147 -2.87 15.95 10.30
C PHE A 147 -3.51 15.94 11.68
N SER A 148 -3.32 14.85 12.43
CA SER A 148 -3.81 14.75 13.80
C SER A 148 -2.95 15.57 14.75
N ALA A 149 -3.57 16.06 15.82
CA ALA A 149 -2.89 16.67 16.95
C ALA A 149 -1.81 15.77 17.53
N ARG A 150 -0.67 16.38 17.90
CA ARG A 150 0.29 15.74 18.80
C ARG A 150 -0.46 15.46 20.10
N ILE A 151 -0.49 14.19 20.53
CA ILE A 151 -0.99 13.79 21.85
C ILE A 151 -0.12 14.53 22.87
N THR A 152 -0.54 15.74 23.21
CA THR A 152 0.03 16.53 24.28
C THR A 152 -0.72 16.06 25.51
N GLU A 153 0.05 15.52 26.44
CA GLU A 153 -0.34 14.93 27.73
C GLU A 153 -1.72 15.37 28.23
N ALA A 154 -2.60 14.38 28.46
CA ALA A 154 -3.75 14.53 29.33
C ALA A 154 -3.31 14.67 30.80
#